data_AF-A0A1I5X338-F1
#
_entry.id   AF-A0A1I5X338-F1
#
_cell.length_a   1.000
_cell.length_b   1.000
_cell.length_c   1.000
_cell.angle_alpha   90.00
_cell.angle_beta   90.00
_cell.angle_gamma   90.00
#
_symmetry.space_group_name_H-M   'P 1'
#
loop_
_entity.id
_entity.type
_entity.pdbx_description
1 polymer ?
#
loop_
_entity_poly.entity_id
_entity_poly.type
_entity_poly.pdbx_seq_one_letter_code
_entity_poly.pdbx_strand_id
1 'polypeptide(L)'
;MKLFICLCLLLVSLPVFAQPAAPGPAVTVEVNRVFCLVRFVETLAGSSGGYVGSRKAFEKSRFNTPAARRWLRHYQNLNREPGFDFEGYPVGRLGSQGSTAPAYLAASADAQSLPDLQRRTVGLLPNEVLASLDSVYRFFTPAFDTLAWQPHAAELNKLRPAYAEFLAKSQLMQKFGRLRTFYGSVWPDEFSYRIQLNPQLNTSQGVGGLTFTNHAWVSGNTVLLDCHPASRNFVDGTAVVFHEMSHSLSAQQRLGLQQQLECWYLHNPSPNRRAAYNLMEEALATVAGEWIYAQQAGQPESGEWYNDDYINRYAKALYPLMTGYVERGQTIDSMFVSQAISAFDRTFPQAATDYANLFRKVLYWSNAEDFRAAILPFSDRFKSSFTYTSSPILNSAKALSQAQGGEFLPVILVAQKHEATLRYLRKNLPALRKQRLRPEKSFLLSTTGPNGPIILVNAHDPAQFTAAAVLLAKQSHLDPAHSLQWLK
;
A
#
# COMPACT_ATOMS: atom_id res chain seq x y z
N MET A 1 47.79 36.54 -49.82
CA MET A 1 47.53 36.43 -48.36
C MET A 1 46.02 36.49 -48.14
N LYS A 2 45.40 35.36 -47.78
CA LYS A 2 44.07 35.16 -47.14
C LYS A 2 43.51 33.79 -47.57
N LEU A 3 43.92 32.77 -46.83
CA LEU A 3 43.38 31.41 -46.89
C LEU A 3 42.14 31.39 -45.98
N PHE A 4 40.96 31.13 -46.53
CA PHE A 4 39.72 30.96 -45.77
C PHE A 4 39.59 29.48 -45.40
N ILE A 5 39.70 29.18 -44.10
CA ILE A 5 39.51 27.82 -43.55
C ILE A 5 38.00 27.65 -43.30
N CYS A 6 37.37 26.79 -44.11
CA CYS A 6 36.02 26.28 -43.85
C CYS A 6 36.14 25.12 -42.85
N LEU A 7 35.70 25.35 -41.61
CA LEU A 7 35.67 24.34 -40.56
C LEU A 7 34.38 23.52 -40.69
N CYS A 8 34.48 22.33 -41.28
CA CYS A 8 33.41 21.33 -41.28
C CYS A 8 33.25 20.72 -39.88
N LEU A 9 32.20 21.13 -39.16
CA LEU A 9 31.72 20.47 -37.94
C LEU A 9 31.08 19.12 -38.33
N LEU A 10 31.89 18.06 -38.37
CA LEU A 10 31.43 16.68 -38.36
C LEU A 10 30.89 16.34 -36.96
N LEU A 11 29.57 16.47 -36.81
CA LEU A 11 28.83 15.85 -35.71
C LEU A 11 28.92 14.33 -35.86
N VAL A 12 29.93 13.72 -35.23
CA VAL A 12 30.02 12.28 -35.07
C VAL A 12 28.94 11.85 -34.08
N SER A 13 27.77 11.49 -34.60
CA SER A 13 26.75 10.77 -33.85
C SER A 13 27.33 9.39 -33.50
N LEU A 14 27.93 9.28 -32.31
CA LEU A 14 28.30 7.98 -31.76
C LEU A 14 27.01 7.15 -31.65
N PRO A 15 26.95 5.96 -32.26
CA PRO A 15 25.83 5.07 -32.04
C PRO A 15 25.81 4.77 -30.53
N VAL A 16 24.72 5.15 -29.88
CA VAL A 16 24.42 4.69 -28.52
C VAL A 16 24.32 3.18 -28.62
N PHE A 17 25.39 2.48 -28.27
CA PHE A 17 25.37 1.03 -28.13
C PHE A 17 24.33 0.72 -27.05
N ALA A 18 23.15 0.28 -27.47
CA ALA A 18 22.15 -0.25 -26.57
C ALA A 18 22.83 -1.42 -25.83
N GLN A 19 23.10 -1.24 -24.54
CA GLN A 19 23.55 -2.35 -23.71
C GLN A 19 22.51 -3.47 -23.86
N PRO A 20 22.93 -4.72 -24.13
CA PRO A 20 22.00 -5.84 -24.13
C PRO A 20 21.26 -5.84 -22.79
N ALA A 21 19.93 -5.89 -22.85
CA ALA A 21 19.12 -5.86 -21.65
C ALA A 21 19.58 -7.00 -20.73
N ALA A 22 19.96 -6.66 -19.48
CA ALA A 22 20.30 -7.66 -18.50
C ALA A 22 19.12 -8.64 -18.37
N PRO A 23 19.36 -9.97 -18.34
CA PRO A 23 18.29 -10.91 -18.07
C PRO A 23 17.62 -10.51 -16.76
N GLY A 24 16.28 -10.60 -16.69
CA GLY A 24 15.61 -10.46 -15.40
C GLY A 24 15.75 -11.72 -14.56
N PRO A 25 15.44 -11.65 -13.25
CA PRO A 25 15.43 -12.82 -12.38
C PRO A 25 14.48 -13.89 -12.93
N ALA A 26 14.79 -15.15 -12.64
CA ALA A 26 13.89 -16.24 -13.00
C ALA A 26 12.56 -16.12 -12.22
N VAL A 27 11.51 -16.76 -12.73
CA VAL A 27 10.20 -16.80 -12.09
C VAL A 27 9.64 -18.21 -12.12
N THR A 28 9.07 -18.65 -11.00
CA THR A 28 8.33 -19.91 -10.88
C THR A 28 6.86 -19.63 -10.57
N VAL A 29 5.97 -20.49 -11.07
CA VAL A 29 4.56 -20.51 -10.66
C VAL A 29 4.33 -21.76 -9.85
N GLU A 30 3.77 -21.59 -8.65
CA GLU A 30 3.69 -22.62 -7.64
C GLU A 30 2.30 -22.67 -7.01
N VAL A 31 1.98 -23.83 -6.45
CA VAL A 31 0.76 -24.08 -5.67
C VAL A 31 1.20 -24.91 -4.47
N ASN A 32 1.03 -24.39 -3.26
CA ASN A 32 1.34 -25.10 -2.04
C ASN A 32 0.14 -25.09 -1.07
N ARG A 33 -0.29 -26.27 -0.63
CA ARG A 33 -1.46 -26.42 0.27
C ARG A 33 -1.25 -25.76 1.63
N VAL A 34 -0.07 -25.92 2.23
CA VAL A 34 0.26 -25.34 3.54
C VAL A 34 0.26 -23.82 3.44
N PHE A 35 0.89 -23.27 2.41
CA PHE A 35 0.86 -21.84 2.12
C PHE A 35 -0.58 -21.32 1.95
N CYS A 36 -1.40 -22.01 1.14
CA CYS A 36 -2.81 -21.64 0.95
C CYS A 36 -3.60 -21.68 2.27
N LEU A 37 -3.33 -22.65 3.18
CA LEU A 37 -3.96 -22.71 4.50
C LEU A 37 -3.54 -21.52 5.39
N VAL A 38 -2.25 -21.17 5.40
CA VAL A 38 -1.75 -19.98 6.12
C VAL A 38 -2.47 -18.73 5.62
N ARG A 39 -2.52 -18.53 4.30
CA ARG A 39 -3.19 -17.40 3.65
C ARG A 39 -4.70 -17.36 3.89
N PHE A 40 -5.35 -18.52 3.89
CA PHE A 40 -6.76 -18.65 4.22
C PHE A 40 -7.03 -18.09 5.62
N VAL A 41 -6.29 -18.54 6.63
CA VAL A 41 -6.45 -18.06 8.02
C VAL A 41 -6.15 -16.56 8.14
N GLU A 42 -5.10 -16.06 7.48
CA GLU A 42 -4.77 -14.62 7.45
C GLU A 42 -5.92 -13.79 6.88
N THR A 43 -6.52 -14.25 5.78
CA THR A 43 -7.66 -13.59 5.14
C THR A 43 -8.89 -13.59 6.05
N LEU A 44 -9.18 -14.70 6.73
CA LEU A 44 -10.29 -14.79 7.68
C LEU A 44 -10.09 -13.89 8.90
N ALA A 45 -8.85 -13.75 9.36
CA ALA A 45 -8.47 -12.86 10.44
C ALA A 45 -8.52 -11.37 10.04
N GLY A 46 -8.76 -11.05 8.77
CA GLY A 46 -8.83 -9.67 8.29
C GLY A 46 -7.46 -8.99 8.24
N SER A 47 -6.38 -9.75 8.06
CA SER A 47 -5.06 -9.18 7.77
C SER A 47 -5.10 -8.39 6.45
N SER A 48 -4.22 -7.39 6.33
CA SER A 48 -3.99 -6.68 5.07
C SER A 48 -3.57 -7.67 3.98
N GLY A 49 -4.09 -7.51 2.76
CA GLY A 49 -3.74 -8.41 1.65
C GLY A 49 -4.52 -9.71 1.57
N GLY A 50 -5.68 -9.82 2.24
CA GLY A 50 -6.64 -10.90 2.00
C GLY A 50 -7.87 -10.43 1.22
N TYR A 51 -8.33 -11.24 0.26
CA TYR A 51 -9.54 -10.94 -0.50
C TYR A 51 -10.81 -10.95 0.40
N VAL A 52 -11.47 -9.80 0.52
CA VAL A 52 -12.69 -9.61 1.33
C VAL A 52 -13.82 -10.57 0.92
N GLY A 53 -13.90 -10.93 -0.36
CA GLY A 53 -14.87 -11.91 -0.85
C GLY A 53 -14.71 -13.28 -0.19
N SER A 54 -13.47 -13.74 0.00
CA SER A 54 -13.18 -15.01 0.68
C SER A 54 -13.60 -14.98 2.15
N ARG A 55 -13.36 -13.87 2.85
CA ARG A 55 -13.83 -13.68 4.23
C ARG A 55 -15.37 -13.73 4.31
N LYS A 56 -16.07 -13.01 3.42
CA LYS A 56 -17.54 -13.03 3.36
C LYS A 56 -18.10 -14.42 3.07
N ALA A 57 -17.43 -15.20 2.22
CA ALA A 57 -17.82 -16.58 1.93
C ALA A 57 -17.72 -17.47 3.18
N PHE A 58 -16.61 -17.36 3.93
CA PHE A 58 -16.46 -18.07 5.20
C PHE A 58 -17.51 -17.64 6.24
N GLU A 59 -17.75 -16.33 6.38
CA GLU A 59 -18.72 -15.77 7.33
C GLU A 59 -20.15 -16.29 7.12
N LYS A 60 -20.52 -16.63 5.87
CA LYS A 60 -21.81 -17.23 5.49
C LYS A 60 -21.83 -18.77 5.60
N SER A 61 -20.68 -19.41 5.76
CA SER A 61 -20.57 -20.87 5.79
C SER A 61 -20.95 -21.46 7.17
N ARG A 62 -21.20 -22.77 7.19
CA ARG A 62 -21.39 -23.54 8.45
C ARG A 62 -20.18 -23.51 9.40
N PHE A 63 -19.01 -23.09 8.92
CA PHE A 63 -17.77 -23.07 9.69
C PHE A 63 -17.61 -21.79 10.53
N ASN A 64 -18.41 -20.74 10.29
CA ASN A 64 -18.40 -19.51 11.10
C ASN A 64 -19.10 -19.71 12.46
N THR A 65 -18.48 -20.49 13.33
CA THR A 65 -18.96 -20.81 14.67
C THR A 65 -18.41 -19.83 15.71
N PRO A 66 -19.01 -19.73 16.92
CA PRO A 66 -18.42 -18.97 18.02
C PRO A 66 -16.98 -19.42 18.36
N ALA A 67 -16.68 -20.71 18.23
CA ALA A 67 -15.33 -21.25 18.41
C ALA A 67 -14.36 -20.72 17.35
N ALA A 68 -14.75 -20.72 16.07
CA ALA A 68 -13.92 -20.16 15.01
C ALA A 68 -13.62 -18.68 15.22
N ARG A 69 -14.63 -17.89 15.62
CA ARG A 69 -14.44 -16.46 15.93
C ARG A 69 -13.48 -16.25 17.11
N ARG A 70 -13.47 -17.14 18.12
CA ARG A 70 -12.49 -17.10 19.20
C ARG A 70 -11.08 -17.40 18.71
N TRP A 71 -10.91 -18.40 17.85
CA TRP A 71 -9.61 -18.73 17.26
C TRP A 71 -9.07 -17.62 16.35
N LEU A 72 -9.92 -16.96 15.55
CA LEU A 72 -9.50 -15.79 14.76
C LEU A 72 -9.04 -14.64 15.67
N ARG A 73 -9.77 -14.35 16.74
CA ARG A 73 -9.33 -13.35 17.73
C ARG A 73 -8.03 -13.74 18.41
N HIS A 74 -7.86 -15.02 18.75
CA HIS A 74 -6.61 -15.52 19.30
C HIS A 74 -5.46 -15.32 18.31
N TYR A 75 -5.64 -15.70 17.04
CA TYR A 75 -4.66 -15.50 15.97
C TYR A 75 -4.27 -14.04 15.76
N GLN A 76 -5.23 -13.11 15.82
CA GLN A 76 -5.02 -11.66 15.74
C GLN A 76 -4.21 -11.11 16.93
N ASN A 77 -4.32 -11.75 18.10
CA ASN A 77 -3.65 -11.33 19.33
C ASN A 77 -2.29 -12.02 19.54
N LEU A 78 -1.86 -12.91 18.64
CA LEU A 78 -0.55 -13.54 18.74
C LEU A 78 0.55 -12.48 18.59
N ASN A 79 1.44 -12.43 19.58
CA ASN A 79 2.59 -11.54 19.57
C ASN A 79 3.66 -12.06 18.60
N ARG A 80 3.48 -11.76 17.32
CA ARG A 80 4.51 -11.95 16.30
C ARG A 80 5.49 -10.81 16.48
N GLU A 81 6.76 -11.12 16.67
CA GLU A 81 7.80 -10.16 17.06
C GLU A 81 7.68 -8.82 16.33
N PRO A 82 7.90 -7.69 17.03
CA PRO A 82 7.83 -6.38 16.40
C PRO A 82 8.83 -6.30 15.25
N GLY A 83 8.44 -5.59 14.19
CA GLY A 83 9.38 -5.22 13.13
C GLY A 83 10.54 -4.39 13.69
N PHE A 84 11.62 -4.32 12.92
CA PHE A 84 12.82 -3.55 13.25
C PHE A 84 13.13 -2.55 12.14
N ASP A 85 13.69 -1.41 12.50
CA ASP A 85 14.12 -0.40 11.52
C ASP A 85 15.52 -0.74 11.00
N PHE A 86 15.74 -0.60 9.70
CA PHE A 86 17.09 -0.64 9.13
C PHE A 86 17.76 0.72 9.29
N GLU A 87 18.92 0.73 9.94
CA GLU A 87 19.66 1.97 10.18
C GLU A 87 20.00 2.70 8.87
N GLY A 88 19.79 4.02 8.87
CA GLY A 88 20.07 4.90 7.74
C GLY A 88 18.99 4.95 6.66
N TYR A 89 18.05 3.99 6.62
CA TYR A 89 16.93 4.03 5.69
C TYR A 89 15.90 5.09 6.11
N PRO A 90 15.29 5.81 5.15
CA PRO A 90 14.21 6.73 5.46
C PRO A 90 12.96 6.02 6.01
N VAL A 91 12.50 6.42 7.20
CA VAL A 91 11.37 5.78 7.91
C VAL A 91 10.09 5.71 7.07
N GLY A 92 9.88 6.66 6.16
CA GLY A 92 8.69 6.71 5.29
C GLY A 92 8.75 5.87 4.02
N ARG A 93 9.89 5.22 3.71
CA ARG A 93 10.09 4.47 2.46
C ARG A 93 9.77 2.98 2.62
N LEU A 94 9.32 2.34 1.53
CA LEU A 94 9.24 0.88 1.46
C LEU A 94 10.63 0.26 1.69
N GLY A 95 10.67 -0.85 2.44
CA GLY A 95 11.90 -1.57 2.75
C GLY A 95 12.74 -0.98 3.90
N SER A 96 12.33 0.16 4.49
CA SER A 96 13.01 0.76 5.65
C SER A 96 12.83 -0.03 6.95
N GLN A 97 11.85 -0.94 6.98
CA GLN A 97 11.55 -1.80 8.13
C GLN A 97 11.60 -3.28 7.74
N GLY A 98 12.14 -4.10 8.62
CA GLY A 98 12.19 -5.55 8.52
C GLY A 98 11.22 -6.25 9.48
N SER A 99 10.89 -7.50 9.18
CA SER A 99 10.15 -8.39 10.07
C SER A 99 10.47 -9.86 9.75
N THR A 100 10.01 -10.79 10.58
CA THR A 100 10.13 -12.23 10.33
C THR A 100 9.07 -12.77 9.36
N ALA A 101 8.08 -11.95 8.97
CA ALA A 101 6.97 -12.37 8.12
C ALA A 101 7.41 -12.88 6.73
N PRO A 102 8.37 -12.27 6.01
CA PRO A 102 8.84 -12.80 4.73
C PRO A 102 9.47 -14.19 4.86
N ALA A 103 10.28 -14.43 5.90
CA ALA A 103 10.90 -15.72 6.15
C ALA A 103 9.84 -16.78 6.51
N TYR A 104 8.86 -16.42 7.33
CA TYR A 104 7.75 -17.30 7.67
C TYR A 104 6.92 -17.70 6.45
N LEU A 105 6.58 -16.74 5.58
CA LEU A 105 5.82 -17.00 4.36
C LEU A 105 6.60 -17.87 3.39
N ALA A 106 7.90 -17.61 3.18
CA ALA A 106 8.77 -18.48 2.38
C ALA A 106 8.81 -19.91 2.94
N ALA A 107 8.96 -20.07 4.26
CA ALA A 107 8.92 -21.37 4.91
C ALA A 107 7.58 -22.10 4.70
N SER A 108 6.45 -21.37 4.69
CA SER A 108 5.13 -21.96 4.39
C SER A 108 4.94 -22.34 2.93
N ALA A 109 5.58 -21.63 1.99
CA ALA A 109 5.61 -21.99 0.57
C ALA A 109 6.44 -23.25 0.30
N ASP A 110 7.45 -23.52 1.12
CA ASP A 110 8.31 -24.71 1.02
C ASP A 110 7.82 -25.90 1.86
N ALA A 111 6.90 -25.65 2.80
CA ALA A 111 6.44 -26.67 3.73
C ALA A 111 5.56 -27.72 3.03
N GLN A 112 5.85 -29.00 3.30
CA GLN A 112 5.03 -30.11 2.82
C GLN A 112 3.85 -30.43 3.75
N SER A 113 3.93 -30.01 5.01
CA SER A 113 2.93 -30.26 6.04
C SER A 113 3.03 -29.22 7.17
N LEU A 114 2.05 -29.15 8.06
CA LEU A 114 2.13 -28.31 9.25
C LEU A 114 3.32 -28.67 10.17
N PRO A 115 3.63 -29.96 10.44
CA PRO A 115 4.86 -30.32 11.14
C PRO A 115 6.14 -29.87 10.41
N ASP A 116 6.16 -29.89 9.07
CA ASP A 116 7.31 -29.39 8.32
C ASP A 116 7.46 -27.87 8.46
N LEU A 117 6.36 -27.13 8.38
CA LEU A 117 6.34 -25.69 8.64
C LEU A 117 6.85 -25.36 10.05
N GLN A 118 6.40 -26.08 11.07
CA GLN A 118 6.87 -25.92 12.44
C GLN A 118 8.39 -26.07 12.52
N ARG A 119 8.95 -27.14 11.95
CA ARG A 119 10.41 -27.36 11.95
C ARG A 119 11.19 -26.25 11.25
N ARG A 120 10.69 -25.77 10.11
CA ARG A 120 11.34 -24.69 9.32
C ARG A 120 11.30 -23.32 9.99
N THR A 121 10.39 -23.12 10.94
CA THR A 121 10.15 -21.82 11.58
C THR A 121 10.65 -21.77 13.03
N VAL A 122 11.27 -22.84 13.53
CA VAL A 122 11.99 -22.82 14.82
C VAL A 122 13.06 -21.74 14.78
N GLY A 123 13.04 -20.85 15.77
CA GLY A 123 13.95 -19.71 15.87
C GLY A 123 13.55 -18.48 15.05
N LEU A 124 12.49 -18.55 14.23
CA LEU A 124 11.91 -17.36 13.57
C LEU A 124 10.85 -16.66 14.43
N LEU A 125 10.19 -17.41 15.32
CA LEU A 125 9.16 -16.91 16.23
C LEU A 125 9.29 -17.62 17.60
N PRO A 126 8.78 -17.02 18.68
CA PRO A 126 8.71 -17.69 19.97
C PRO A 126 7.95 -19.03 19.88
N ASN A 127 8.45 -20.06 20.58
CA ASN A 127 7.89 -21.41 20.51
C ASN A 127 6.39 -21.46 20.91
N GLU A 128 5.98 -20.62 21.86
CA GLU A 128 4.56 -20.50 22.24
C GLU A 128 3.69 -19.97 21.10
N VAL A 129 4.21 -19.05 20.29
CA VAL A 129 3.53 -18.51 19.11
C VAL A 129 3.47 -19.58 18.03
N LEU A 130 4.57 -20.31 17.79
CA LEU A 130 4.60 -21.41 16.83
C LEU A 130 3.58 -22.50 17.18
N ALA A 131 3.54 -22.95 18.45
CA ALA A 131 2.56 -23.94 18.91
C ALA A 131 1.11 -23.44 18.78
N SER A 132 0.88 -22.16 19.06
CA SER A 132 -0.44 -21.52 18.89
C SER A 132 -0.85 -21.44 17.42
N LEU A 133 0.08 -21.11 16.52
CA LEU A 133 -0.15 -21.10 15.07
C LEU A 133 -0.51 -22.50 14.55
N ASP A 134 0.22 -23.55 14.96
CA ASP A 134 -0.12 -24.94 14.58
C ASP A 134 -1.55 -25.30 15.01
N SER A 135 -1.92 -24.95 16.25
CA SER A 135 -3.27 -25.18 16.78
C SER A 135 -4.35 -24.46 15.97
N VAL A 136 -4.10 -23.20 15.61
CA VAL A 136 -5.01 -22.41 14.76
C VAL A 136 -5.17 -23.07 13.39
N TYR A 137 -4.07 -23.42 12.71
CA TYR A 137 -4.14 -23.99 11.36
C TYR A 137 -4.83 -25.35 11.36
N ARG A 138 -4.59 -26.20 12.36
CA ARG A 138 -5.31 -27.47 12.52
C ARG A 138 -6.80 -27.25 12.71
N PHE A 139 -7.19 -26.28 13.56
CA PHE A 139 -8.59 -25.95 13.78
C PHE A 139 -9.29 -25.51 12.48
N PHE A 140 -8.62 -24.70 11.64
CA PHE A 140 -9.19 -24.23 10.37
C PHE A 140 -9.05 -25.20 9.20
N THR A 141 -8.28 -26.29 9.33
CA THR A 141 -8.05 -27.24 8.24
C THR A 141 -9.35 -27.82 7.66
N PRO A 142 -10.37 -28.24 8.43
CA PRO A 142 -11.63 -28.74 7.86
C PRO A 142 -12.39 -27.70 7.05
N ALA A 143 -12.40 -26.44 7.50
CA ALA A 143 -13.03 -25.33 6.79
C ALA A 143 -12.27 -25.01 5.50
N PHE A 144 -10.94 -24.95 5.57
CA PHE A 144 -10.07 -24.74 4.42
C PHE A 144 -10.22 -25.86 3.38
N ASP A 145 -10.19 -27.12 3.79
CA ASP A 145 -10.32 -28.25 2.86
C ASP A 145 -11.67 -28.24 2.15
N THR A 146 -12.75 -27.96 2.88
CA THR A 146 -14.11 -27.97 2.34
C THR A 146 -14.38 -26.78 1.43
N LEU A 147 -13.96 -25.57 1.84
CA LEU A 147 -14.33 -24.33 1.16
C LEU A 147 -13.33 -23.95 0.07
N ALA A 148 -12.04 -24.19 0.30
CA ALA A 148 -10.95 -23.62 -0.49
C ALA A 148 -10.17 -24.67 -1.28
N TRP A 149 -9.74 -25.77 -0.63
CA TRP A 149 -8.77 -26.67 -1.26
C TRP A 149 -9.43 -27.70 -2.19
N GLN A 150 -10.31 -28.56 -1.66
CA GLN A 150 -10.91 -29.65 -2.43
C GLN A 150 -11.66 -29.17 -3.69
N PRO A 151 -12.43 -28.07 -3.65
CA PRO A 151 -13.12 -27.57 -4.84
C PRO A 151 -12.19 -27.04 -5.95
N HIS A 152 -10.93 -26.73 -5.64
CA HIS A 152 -10.09 -25.88 -6.48
C HIS A 152 -8.71 -26.46 -6.80
N ALA A 153 -8.19 -27.40 -6.01
CA ALA A 153 -6.83 -27.92 -6.14
C ALA A 153 -6.53 -28.51 -7.52
N ALA A 154 -7.48 -29.25 -8.12
CA ALA A 154 -7.31 -29.83 -9.44
C ALA A 154 -7.15 -28.76 -10.54
N GLU A 155 -7.94 -27.68 -10.48
CA GLU A 155 -7.85 -26.58 -11.45
C GLU A 155 -6.60 -25.73 -11.22
N LEU A 156 -6.22 -25.47 -9.97
CA LEU A 156 -4.95 -24.78 -9.67
C LEU A 156 -3.73 -25.57 -10.21
N ASN A 157 -3.75 -26.90 -10.09
CA ASN A 157 -2.68 -27.75 -10.62
C ASN A 157 -2.60 -27.73 -12.16
N LYS A 158 -3.72 -27.47 -12.86
CA LYS A 158 -3.72 -27.23 -14.32
C LYS A 158 -3.30 -25.80 -14.65
N LEU A 159 -3.72 -24.83 -13.86
CA LEU A 159 -3.42 -23.42 -14.04
C LEU A 159 -1.92 -23.12 -13.91
N ARG A 160 -1.27 -23.73 -12.92
CA ARG A 160 0.15 -23.56 -12.62
C ARG A 160 1.08 -23.74 -13.84
N PRO A 161 1.12 -24.91 -14.52
CA PRO A 161 1.99 -25.08 -15.68
C PRO A 161 1.58 -24.21 -16.86
N ALA A 162 0.29 -23.96 -17.07
CA ALA A 162 -0.18 -23.09 -18.15
C ALA A 162 0.30 -21.63 -17.98
N TYR A 163 0.26 -21.12 -16.74
CA TYR A 163 0.75 -19.78 -16.45
C TYR A 163 2.28 -19.70 -16.53
N ALA A 164 2.99 -20.72 -16.04
CA ALA A 164 4.45 -20.79 -16.19
C ALA A 164 4.88 -20.78 -17.67
N GLU A 165 4.19 -21.55 -18.52
CA GLU A 165 4.44 -21.57 -19.96
C GLU A 165 4.17 -20.20 -20.61
N PHE A 166 3.09 -19.53 -20.20
CA PHE A 166 2.78 -18.18 -20.66
C PHE A 166 3.88 -17.17 -20.31
N LEU A 167 4.37 -17.19 -19.06
CA LEU A 167 5.44 -16.29 -18.61
C LEU A 167 6.74 -16.53 -19.40
N ALA A 168 7.08 -17.80 -19.66
CA ALA A 168 8.27 -18.18 -20.42
C ALA A 168 8.18 -17.69 -21.88
N LYS A 169 7.05 -17.93 -22.55
CA LYS A 169 6.84 -17.51 -23.96
C LYS A 169 6.83 -16.00 -24.14
N SER A 170 6.30 -15.27 -23.16
CA SER A 170 6.12 -13.81 -23.24
C SER A 170 7.38 -13.00 -22.92
N GLN A 171 8.46 -13.68 -22.49
CA GLN A 171 9.76 -13.08 -22.13
C GLN A 171 9.65 -11.92 -21.12
N LEU A 172 8.65 -11.96 -20.25
CA LEU A 172 8.27 -10.82 -19.40
C LEU A 172 9.34 -10.49 -18.36
N MET A 173 10.12 -11.47 -17.91
CA MET A 173 11.22 -11.23 -16.98
C MET A 173 12.32 -10.37 -17.60
N GLN A 174 12.57 -10.45 -18.90
CA GLN A 174 13.52 -9.53 -19.57
C GLN A 174 13.01 -8.08 -19.49
N LYS A 175 11.69 -7.89 -19.63
CA LYS A 175 11.03 -6.58 -19.47
C LYS A 175 11.11 -6.11 -18.01
N PHE A 176 10.95 -7.03 -17.04
CA PHE A 176 11.15 -6.75 -15.62
C PHE A 176 12.57 -6.25 -15.30
N GLY A 177 13.59 -6.78 -16.00
CA GLY A 177 14.96 -6.30 -15.88
C GLY A 177 15.11 -4.80 -16.18
N ARG A 178 14.31 -4.25 -17.12
CA ARG A 178 14.30 -2.81 -17.41
C ARG A 178 13.62 -2.01 -16.30
N LEU A 179 12.54 -2.54 -15.72
CA LEU A 179 11.91 -1.94 -14.53
C LEU A 179 12.89 -1.92 -13.36
N ARG A 180 13.65 -2.99 -13.12
CA ARG A 180 14.70 -3.03 -12.09
C ARG A 180 15.70 -1.89 -12.25
N THR A 181 16.19 -1.64 -13.47
CA THR A 181 17.08 -0.51 -13.77
C THR A 181 16.42 0.83 -13.49
N PHE A 182 15.17 1.00 -13.92
CA PHE A 182 14.40 2.21 -13.64
C PHE A 182 14.28 2.49 -12.14
N TYR A 183 13.86 1.50 -11.36
CA TYR A 183 13.77 1.63 -9.91
C TYR A 183 15.14 1.85 -9.26
N GLY A 184 16.26 1.51 -9.91
CA GLY A 184 17.58 1.53 -9.26
C GLY A 184 17.71 0.47 -8.17
N SER A 185 17.00 -0.64 -8.37
CA SER A 185 16.91 -1.74 -7.42
C SER A 185 18.15 -2.63 -7.46
N VAL A 186 18.57 -3.11 -6.29
CA VAL A 186 19.67 -4.08 -6.13
C VAL A 186 19.19 -5.53 -6.13
N TRP A 187 17.97 -5.79 -6.58
CA TRP A 187 17.43 -7.16 -6.67
C TRP A 187 18.36 -8.05 -7.53
N PRO A 188 18.95 -9.11 -6.97
CA PRO A 188 19.91 -9.96 -7.67
C PRO A 188 19.22 -10.90 -8.68
N ASP A 189 19.90 -11.25 -9.76
CA ASP A 189 19.35 -12.16 -10.80
C ASP A 189 19.21 -13.59 -10.28
N GLU A 190 20.03 -13.97 -9.30
CA GLU A 190 20.03 -15.28 -8.65
C GLU A 190 18.79 -15.51 -7.79
N PHE A 191 18.06 -14.45 -7.41
CA PHE A 191 16.87 -14.57 -6.56
C PHE A 191 15.62 -14.60 -7.42
N SER A 192 15.17 -15.82 -7.70
CA SER A 192 13.94 -16.08 -8.44
C SER A 192 12.71 -15.60 -7.67
N TYR A 193 11.76 -15.01 -8.39
CA TYR A 193 10.42 -14.77 -7.88
C TYR A 193 9.59 -16.06 -7.89
N ARG A 194 8.73 -16.22 -6.89
CA ARG A 194 7.83 -17.36 -6.72
C ARG A 194 6.40 -16.85 -6.69
N ILE A 195 5.64 -17.09 -7.74
CA ILE A 195 4.22 -16.76 -7.80
C ILE A 195 3.43 -17.91 -7.17
N GLN A 196 2.91 -17.71 -5.97
CA GLN A 196 2.07 -18.67 -5.25
C GLN A 196 0.60 -18.43 -5.59
N LEU A 197 -0.01 -19.37 -6.32
CA LEU A 197 -1.43 -19.32 -6.64
C LEU A 197 -2.26 -19.74 -5.43
N ASN A 198 -3.23 -18.91 -5.03
CA ASN A 198 -4.12 -19.14 -3.91
C ASN A 198 -5.60 -19.06 -4.36
N PRO A 199 -6.48 -20.01 -4.00
CA PRO A 199 -7.86 -20.00 -4.48
C PRO A 199 -8.70 -18.89 -3.85
N GLN A 200 -9.41 -18.13 -4.69
CA GLN A 200 -10.47 -17.22 -4.24
C GLN A 200 -11.80 -17.96 -4.01
N LEU A 201 -12.46 -17.70 -2.87
CA LEU A 201 -13.69 -18.44 -2.50
C LEU A 201 -14.99 -17.82 -3.02
N ASN A 202 -14.94 -16.58 -3.52
CA ASN A 202 -16.13 -15.91 -4.02
C ASN A 202 -16.14 -15.89 -5.56
N THR A 203 -17.06 -16.64 -6.15
CA THR A 203 -17.27 -16.77 -7.60
C THR A 203 -18.22 -15.71 -8.19
N SER A 204 -18.82 -14.86 -7.34
CA SER A 204 -19.91 -13.95 -7.74
C SER A 204 -19.47 -12.56 -8.24
N GLN A 205 -18.16 -12.26 -8.30
CA GLN A 205 -17.66 -10.99 -8.84
C GLN A 205 -16.83 -11.23 -10.10
N GLY A 206 -17.33 -10.73 -11.23
CA GLY A 206 -16.71 -10.81 -12.55
C GLY A 206 -17.73 -11.21 -13.62
N VAL A 207 -17.71 -10.54 -14.78
CA VAL A 207 -18.50 -10.93 -15.95
C VAL A 207 -18.09 -12.37 -16.31
N GLY A 208 -18.96 -13.34 -16.01
CA GLY A 208 -18.73 -14.76 -16.31
C GLY A 208 -17.91 -15.58 -15.30
N GLY A 209 -17.52 -15.04 -14.13
CA GLY A 209 -16.84 -15.83 -13.08
C GLY A 209 -15.42 -16.30 -13.42
N LEU A 210 -14.71 -15.60 -14.32
CA LEU A 210 -13.41 -15.99 -14.86
C LEU A 210 -12.29 -14.96 -14.65
N THR A 211 -12.47 -13.96 -13.78
CA THR A 211 -11.43 -12.95 -13.51
C THR A 211 -10.21 -13.58 -12.84
N PHE A 212 -9.01 -13.26 -13.35
CA PHE A 212 -7.77 -13.88 -12.90
C PHE A 212 -7.40 -13.46 -11.49
N THR A 213 -7.48 -12.15 -11.19
CA THR A 213 -7.38 -11.63 -9.83
C THR A 213 -7.77 -10.16 -9.81
N ASN A 214 -8.06 -9.62 -8.63
CA ASN A 214 -7.97 -8.20 -8.30
C ASN A 214 -7.15 -7.98 -7.01
N HIS A 215 -6.40 -9.01 -6.59
CA HIS A 215 -5.73 -9.07 -5.31
C HIS A 215 -4.48 -9.93 -5.35
N ALA A 216 -3.33 -9.27 -5.26
CA ALA A 216 -2.03 -9.89 -5.10
C ALA A 216 -1.27 -9.15 -4.01
N TRP A 217 -0.16 -9.74 -3.56
CA TRP A 217 0.72 -9.14 -2.56
C TRP A 217 2.13 -9.68 -2.75
N VAL A 218 3.16 -8.85 -2.62
CA VAL A 218 4.57 -9.31 -2.58
C VAL A 218 5.15 -9.32 -1.17
N SER A 219 5.87 -10.38 -0.82
CA SER A 219 6.66 -10.47 0.41
C SER A 219 7.99 -11.18 0.14
N GLY A 220 9.10 -10.43 0.20
CA GLY A 220 10.38 -10.94 -0.26
C GLY A 220 10.31 -11.32 -1.74
N ASN A 221 10.73 -12.54 -2.07
CA ASN A 221 10.64 -13.08 -3.44
C ASN A 221 9.33 -13.85 -3.72
N THR A 222 8.39 -13.84 -2.79
CA THR A 222 7.10 -14.55 -2.95
C THR A 222 6.01 -13.56 -3.34
N VAL A 223 5.40 -13.77 -4.50
CA VAL A 223 4.20 -13.04 -4.94
C VAL A 223 3.00 -13.94 -4.68
N LEU A 224 2.17 -13.55 -3.72
CA LEU A 224 0.86 -14.14 -3.54
C LEU A 224 -0.06 -13.65 -4.65
N LEU A 225 -0.75 -14.59 -5.29
CA LEU A 225 -1.75 -14.30 -6.30
C LEU A 225 -3.04 -15.02 -5.96
N ASP A 226 -4.01 -14.29 -5.41
CA ASP A 226 -5.35 -14.82 -5.20
C ASP A 226 -6.03 -14.93 -6.56
N CYS A 227 -6.38 -16.13 -7.03
CA CYS A 227 -6.98 -16.31 -8.34
C CYS A 227 -8.22 -17.20 -8.36
N HIS A 228 -9.09 -16.97 -9.36
CA HIS A 228 -10.10 -17.95 -9.70
C HIS A 228 -9.42 -19.14 -10.41
N PRO A 229 -9.55 -20.38 -9.92
CA PRO A 229 -8.81 -21.53 -10.44
C PRO A 229 -9.05 -21.82 -11.93
N ALA A 230 -10.22 -21.44 -12.45
CA ALA A 230 -10.57 -21.60 -13.86
C ALA A 230 -10.15 -20.42 -14.75
N SER A 231 -9.62 -19.32 -14.19
CA SER A 231 -9.24 -18.17 -15.02
C SER A 231 -8.05 -18.49 -15.92
N ARG A 232 -8.07 -17.95 -17.13
CA ARG A 232 -6.99 -18.03 -18.12
C ARG A 232 -6.60 -16.66 -18.66
N ASN A 233 -7.06 -15.58 -18.01
CA ASN A 233 -6.70 -14.22 -18.38
C ASN A 233 -5.30 -13.86 -17.81
N PHE A 234 -4.27 -14.45 -18.42
CA PHE A 234 -2.89 -14.28 -17.97
C PHE A 234 -2.34 -12.87 -18.19
N VAL A 235 -2.88 -12.12 -19.15
CA VAL A 235 -2.41 -10.75 -19.44
C VAL A 235 -2.71 -9.85 -18.25
N ASP A 236 -3.98 -9.76 -17.83
CA ASP A 236 -4.41 -8.98 -16.65
C ASP A 236 -3.73 -9.51 -15.38
N GLY A 237 -3.66 -10.84 -15.24
CA GLY A 237 -3.01 -11.48 -14.11
C GLY A 237 -1.54 -11.11 -13.95
N THR A 238 -0.83 -11.03 -15.07
CA THR A 238 0.57 -10.61 -15.11
C THR A 238 0.72 -9.14 -14.78
N ALA A 239 -0.16 -8.27 -15.27
CA ALA A 239 -0.13 -6.84 -14.95
C ALA A 239 -0.19 -6.63 -13.42
N VAL A 240 -1.10 -7.34 -12.75
CA VAL A 240 -1.21 -7.32 -11.28
C VAL A 240 0.04 -7.90 -10.60
N VAL A 241 0.56 -9.04 -11.07
CA VAL A 241 1.79 -9.63 -10.51
C VAL A 241 2.98 -8.67 -10.62
N PHE A 242 3.12 -7.97 -11.74
CA PHE A 242 4.23 -7.05 -11.96
C PHE A 242 4.06 -5.70 -11.26
N HIS A 243 2.81 -5.28 -10.99
CA HIS A 243 2.53 -4.21 -10.02
C HIS A 243 3.13 -4.59 -8.66
N GLU A 244 2.78 -5.76 -8.12
CA GLU A 244 3.29 -6.21 -6.82
C GLU A 244 4.81 -6.39 -6.83
N MET A 245 5.38 -7.02 -7.85
CA MET A 245 6.84 -7.15 -7.96
C MET A 245 7.56 -5.80 -8.07
N SER A 246 6.88 -4.72 -8.48
CA SER A 246 7.48 -3.39 -8.49
C SER A 246 7.63 -2.81 -7.09
N HIS A 247 6.75 -3.17 -6.15
CA HIS A 247 6.91 -2.82 -4.74
C HIS A 247 8.18 -3.44 -4.15
N SER A 248 8.52 -4.69 -4.49
CA SER A 248 9.79 -5.29 -4.06
C SER A 248 11.01 -4.63 -4.72
N LEU A 249 10.92 -4.19 -5.99
CA LEU A 249 11.99 -3.40 -6.60
C LEU A 249 12.23 -2.08 -5.86
N SER A 250 11.15 -1.36 -5.53
CA SER A 250 11.22 -0.10 -4.78
C SER A 250 11.78 -0.30 -3.37
N ALA A 251 11.30 -1.34 -2.66
CA ALA A 251 11.81 -1.69 -1.34
C ALA A 251 13.30 -2.07 -1.35
N GLN A 252 13.78 -2.64 -2.46
CA GLN A 252 15.18 -3.02 -2.66
C GLN A 252 15.97 -1.98 -3.47
N GLN A 253 15.59 -0.71 -3.41
CA GLN A 253 16.45 0.37 -3.90
C GLN A 253 17.73 0.51 -3.10
N ARG A 254 18.81 0.95 -3.77
CA ARG A 254 20.04 1.36 -3.07
C ARG A 254 19.70 2.42 -2.00
N LEU A 255 20.29 2.28 -0.82
CA LEU A 255 20.08 3.20 0.31
C LEU A 255 20.22 4.68 -0.12
N GLY A 256 21.32 5.02 -0.81
CA GLY A 256 21.55 6.40 -1.26
C GLY A 256 20.48 6.93 -2.22
N LEU A 257 19.88 6.06 -3.05
CA LEU A 257 18.78 6.45 -3.92
C LEU A 257 17.50 6.69 -3.13
N GLN A 258 17.18 5.86 -2.12
CA GLN A 258 16.01 6.10 -1.27
C GLN A 258 16.10 7.44 -0.52
N GLN A 259 17.29 7.75 0.01
CA GLN A 259 17.57 9.03 0.67
C GLN A 259 17.44 10.22 -0.31
N GLN A 260 17.94 10.05 -1.53
CA GLN A 260 17.80 11.06 -2.58
C GLN A 260 16.35 11.27 -3.00
N LEU A 261 15.57 10.21 -3.18
CA LEU A 261 14.14 10.29 -3.52
C LEU A 261 13.37 11.05 -2.44
N GLU A 262 13.56 10.71 -1.17
CA GLU A 262 12.95 11.44 -0.07
C GLU A 262 13.35 12.92 -0.09
N CYS A 263 14.64 13.21 -0.28
CA CYS A 263 15.13 14.58 -0.37
C CYS A 263 14.48 15.36 -1.52
N TRP A 264 14.45 14.80 -2.74
CA TRP A 264 13.89 15.45 -3.93
C TRP A 264 12.40 15.73 -3.79
N TYR A 265 11.63 14.83 -3.17
CA TYR A 265 10.21 15.07 -2.90
C TYR A 265 9.99 16.08 -1.78
N LEU A 266 10.63 15.93 -0.63
CA LEU A 266 10.33 16.74 0.55
C LEU A 266 10.81 18.19 0.44
N HIS A 267 11.87 18.44 -0.33
CA HIS A 267 12.42 19.79 -0.58
C HIS A 267 11.87 20.46 -1.85
N ASN A 268 11.00 19.81 -2.61
CA ASN A 268 10.35 20.45 -3.75
C ASN A 268 9.49 21.66 -3.29
N PRO A 269 9.40 22.76 -4.05
CA PRO A 269 8.57 23.90 -3.65
C PRO A 269 7.05 23.66 -3.76
N SER A 270 6.61 22.64 -4.50
CA SER A 270 5.18 22.37 -4.72
C SER A 270 4.42 22.17 -3.39
N PRO A 271 3.20 22.75 -3.25
CA PRO A 271 2.35 22.50 -2.10
C PRO A 271 1.87 21.04 -2.03
N ASN A 272 1.83 20.32 -3.17
CA ASN A 272 1.33 18.94 -3.22
C ASN A 272 2.45 17.88 -3.14
N ARG A 273 3.72 18.28 -2.97
CA ARG A 273 4.87 17.35 -2.97
C ARG A 273 4.72 16.16 -2.03
N ARG A 274 4.13 16.36 -0.85
CA ARG A 274 3.90 15.30 0.15
C ARG A 274 2.80 14.34 -0.31
N ALA A 275 1.75 14.85 -0.96
CA ALA A 275 0.70 14.02 -1.53
C ALA A 275 1.24 13.18 -2.69
N ALA A 276 2.00 13.80 -3.60
CA ALA A 276 2.69 13.11 -4.69
C ALA A 276 3.63 12.02 -4.17
N TYR A 277 4.40 12.31 -3.12
CA TYR A 277 5.30 11.35 -2.47
C TYR A 277 4.54 10.16 -1.85
N ASN A 278 3.49 10.43 -1.07
CA ASN A 278 2.70 9.40 -0.38
C ASN A 278 1.99 8.44 -1.36
N LEU A 279 1.71 8.89 -2.58
CA LEU A 279 1.04 8.10 -3.62
C LEU A 279 2.00 7.52 -4.65
N MET A 280 3.28 7.90 -4.62
CA MET A 280 4.24 7.53 -5.64
C MET A 280 4.39 6.01 -5.78
N GLU A 281 4.50 5.28 -4.65
CA GLU A 281 4.74 3.84 -4.68
C GLU A 281 3.65 3.07 -5.43
N GLU A 282 2.39 3.29 -5.06
CA GLU A 282 1.27 2.67 -5.76
C GLU A 282 1.15 3.16 -7.21
N ALA A 283 1.35 4.46 -7.47
CA ALA A 283 1.26 4.98 -8.83
C ALA A 283 2.33 4.41 -9.76
N LEU A 284 3.58 4.28 -9.30
CA LEU A 284 4.67 3.69 -10.07
C LEU A 284 4.47 2.18 -10.26
N ALA A 285 4.00 1.47 -9.24
CA ALA A 285 3.64 0.06 -9.36
C ALA A 285 2.51 -0.14 -10.38
N THR A 286 1.48 0.72 -10.37
CA THR A 286 0.38 0.68 -11.34
C THR A 286 0.89 0.94 -12.76
N VAL A 287 1.75 1.95 -12.95
CA VAL A 287 2.38 2.20 -14.25
C VAL A 287 3.21 1.01 -14.70
N ALA A 288 3.95 0.35 -13.81
CA ALA A 288 4.74 -0.83 -14.15
C ALA A 288 3.87 -2.01 -14.61
N GLY A 289 2.77 -2.28 -13.89
CA GLY A 289 1.79 -3.29 -14.28
C GLY A 289 1.17 -2.99 -15.65
N GLU A 290 0.76 -1.74 -15.87
CA GLU A 290 0.18 -1.28 -17.14
C GLU A 290 1.18 -1.24 -18.29
N TRP A 291 2.44 -0.94 -18.01
CA TRP A 291 3.50 -1.03 -19.00
C TRP A 291 3.66 -2.49 -19.44
N ILE A 292 3.68 -3.43 -18.50
CA ILE A 292 3.73 -4.86 -18.80
C ILE A 292 2.48 -5.34 -19.55
N TYR A 293 1.29 -4.85 -19.19
CA TYR A 293 0.06 -5.09 -19.93
C TYR A 293 0.20 -4.65 -21.39
N ALA A 294 0.59 -3.40 -21.62
CA ALA A 294 0.74 -2.83 -22.96
C ALA A 294 1.77 -3.59 -23.81
N GLN A 295 2.83 -4.09 -23.18
CA GLN A 295 3.84 -4.93 -23.83
C GLN A 295 3.32 -6.32 -24.25
N GLN A 296 2.11 -6.69 -23.87
CA GLN A 296 1.43 -7.94 -24.25
C GLN A 296 0.22 -7.67 -25.15
N ALA A 297 -0.58 -6.66 -24.82
CA ALA A 297 -1.80 -6.29 -25.53
C ALA A 297 -1.59 -5.31 -26.69
N GLY A 298 -0.39 -4.73 -26.81
CA GLY A 298 -0.04 -3.73 -27.83
C GLY A 298 -0.37 -2.28 -27.44
N GLN A 299 -1.18 -2.07 -26.40
CA GLN A 299 -1.56 -0.77 -25.88
C GLN A 299 -1.99 -0.87 -24.40
N PRO A 300 -1.95 0.23 -23.62
CA PRO A 300 -2.45 0.25 -22.25
C PRO A 300 -3.95 -0.05 -22.18
N GLU A 301 -4.44 -0.46 -21.01
CA GLU A 301 -5.88 -0.61 -20.82
C GLU A 301 -6.61 0.72 -21.00
N SER A 302 -7.77 0.70 -21.65
CA SER A 302 -8.59 1.90 -21.88
C SER A 302 -9.38 2.34 -20.64
N GLY A 303 -9.64 1.40 -19.72
CA GLY A 303 -10.45 1.59 -18.52
C GLY A 303 -9.68 2.20 -17.35
N GLU A 304 -10.17 1.97 -16.13
CA GLU A 304 -9.44 2.30 -14.91
C GLU A 304 -8.36 1.26 -14.64
N TRP A 305 -7.16 1.71 -14.33
CA TRP A 305 -6.02 0.83 -13.97
C TRP A 305 -6.01 0.50 -12.47
N TYR A 306 -6.72 1.30 -11.65
CA TYR A 306 -6.77 1.14 -10.21
C TYR A 306 -8.09 1.69 -9.62
N ASN A 307 -8.63 1.03 -8.59
CA ASN A 307 -9.91 1.39 -7.94
C ASN A 307 -9.81 2.56 -6.93
N ASP A 308 -8.82 3.43 -7.13
CA ASP A 308 -8.63 4.65 -6.36
C ASP A 308 -8.31 5.78 -7.34
N ASP A 309 -9.17 6.80 -7.36
CA ASP A 309 -9.09 7.89 -8.34
C ASP A 309 -7.73 8.60 -8.35
N TYR A 310 -7.13 8.80 -7.16
CA TYR A 310 -5.84 9.47 -7.06
C TYR A 310 -4.72 8.60 -7.63
N ILE A 311 -4.67 7.32 -7.26
CA ILE A 311 -3.66 6.39 -7.78
C ILE A 311 -3.84 6.22 -9.29
N ASN A 312 -5.05 5.95 -9.76
CA ASN A 312 -5.37 5.73 -11.17
C ASN A 312 -4.99 6.93 -12.05
N ARG A 313 -5.45 8.13 -11.70
CA ARG A 313 -5.16 9.33 -12.51
C ARG A 313 -3.70 9.75 -12.39
N TYR A 314 -3.06 9.56 -11.23
CA TYR A 314 -1.63 9.83 -11.10
C TYR A 314 -0.80 8.86 -11.94
N ALA A 315 -1.09 7.56 -11.89
CA ALA A 315 -0.44 6.54 -12.71
C ALA A 315 -0.59 6.86 -14.21
N LYS A 316 -1.80 7.19 -14.68
CA LYS A 316 -2.03 7.62 -16.07
C LYS A 316 -1.19 8.84 -16.46
N ALA A 317 -1.07 9.82 -15.56
CA ALA A 317 -0.25 11.00 -15.80
C ALA A 317 1.27 10.69 -15.83
N LEU A 318 1.72 9.69 -15.06
CA LEU A 318 3.10 9.24 -15.01
C LEU A 318 3.49 8.28 -16.14
N TYR A 319 2.51 7.60 -16.75
CA TYR A 319 2.77 6.53 -17.71
C TYR A 319 3.74 6.92 -18.85
N PRO A 320 3.56 8.05 -19.56
CA PRO A 320 4.49 8.43 -20.63
C PRO A 320 5.90 8.73 -20.09
N LEU A 321 5.99 9.33 -18.90
CA LEU A 321 7.24 9.71 -18.28
C LEU A 321 8.06 8.48 -17.88
N MET A 322 7.47 7.55 -17.12
CA MET A 322 8.13 6.32 -16.70
C MET A 322 8.47 5.42 -17.89
N THR A 323 7.56 5.27 -18.87
CA THR A 323 7.83 4.50 -20.08
C THR A 323 9.07 5.02 -20.79
N GLY A 324 9.20 6.33 -20.96
CA GLY A 324 10.38 6.93 -21.57
C GLY A 324 11.68 6.67 -20.80
N TYR A 325 11.65 6.69 -19.46
CA TYR A 325 12.82 6.34 -18.64
C TYR A 325 13.19 4.85 -18.78
N VAL A 326 12.19 3.95 -18.71
CA VAL A 326 12.37 2.51 -18.85
C VAL A 326 12.95 2.16 -20.22
N GLU A 327 12.45 2.77 -21.30
CA GLU A 327 12.92 2.54 -22.67
C GLU A 327 14.35 3.04 -22.89
N ARG A 328 14.75 4.13 -22.23
CA ARG A 328 16.12 4.65 -22.26
C ARG A 328 17.06 3.95 -21.28
N GLY A 329 16.58 2.98 -20.50
CA GLY A 329 17.37 2.32 -19.46
C GLY A 329 17.84 3.27 -18.34
N GLN A 330 17.06 4.32 -18.06
CA GLN A 330 17.39 5.34 -17.07
C GLN A 330 16.81 5.00 -15.71
N THR A 331 17.64 5.11 -14.66
CA THR A 331 17.20 5.07 -13.27
C THR A 331 16.46 6.35 -12.90
N ILE A 332 15.49 6.26 -11.98
CA ILE A 332 14.80 7.42 -11.41
C ILE A 332 15.83 8.41 -10.86
N ASP A 333 15.66 9.68 -11.20
CA ASP A 333 16.51 10.78 -10.78
C ASP A 333 15.70 12.02 -10.34
N SER A 334 16.38 13.10 -9.97
CA SER A 334 15.74 14.35 -9.55
C SER A 334 14.85 14.97 -10.63
N MET A 335 15.19 14.79 -11.91
CA MET A 335 14.40 15.31 -13.02
C MET A 335 13.09 14.54 -13.16
N PHE A 336 13.13 13.20 -13.05
CA PHE A 336 11.93 12.37 -12.98
C PHE A 336 11.03 12.83 -11.84
N VAL A 337 11.57 13.00 -10.62
CA VAL A 337 10.78 13.41 -9.45
C VAL A 337 10.14 14.79 -9.66
N SER A 338 10.88 15.76 -10.19
CA SER A 338 10.33 17.09 -10.48
C SER A 338 9.18 17.03 -11.50
N GLN A 339 9.33 16.22 -12.55
CA GLN A 339 8.29 16.03 -13.57
C GLN A 339 7.09 15.23 -13.03
N ALA A 340 7.32 14.25 -12.16
CA ALA A 340 6.28 13.49 -11.49
C ALA A 340 5.43 14.38 -10.58
N ILE A 341 6.06 15.22 -9.75
CA ILE A 341 5.37 16.23 -8.94
C ILE A 341 4.59 17.21 -9.83
N SER A 342 5.19 17.66 -10.93
CA SER A 342 4.50 18.55 -11.88
C SER A 342 3.28 17.87 -12.54
N ALA A 343 3.36 16.58 -12.85
CA ALA A 343 2.24 15.80 -13.35
C ALA A 343 1.14 15.67 -12.29
N PHE A 344 1.53 15.45 -11.03
CA PHE A 344 0.62 15.43 -9.90
C PHE A 344 -0.10 16.77 -9.72
N ASP A 345 0.63 17.89 -9.75
CA ASP A 345 0.10 19.24 -9.60
C ASP A 345 -0.94 19.58 -10.68
N ARG A 346 -0.69 19.18 -11.94
CA ARG A 346 -1.67 19.36 -13.02
C ARG A 346 -2.90 18.47 -12.84
N THR A 347 -2.73 17.28 -12.27
CA THR A 347 -3.83 16.30 -12.11
C THR A 347 -4.69 16.64 -10.89
N PHE A 348 -4.09 17.12 -9.80
CA PHE A 348 -4.72 17.41 -8.53
C PHE A 348 -4.25 18.76 -7.95
N PRO A 349 -4.61 19.89 -8.59
CA PRO A 349 -4.14 21.21 -8.17
C PRO A 349 -4.52 21.57 -6.72
N GLN A 350 -5.56 20.94 -6.18
CA GLN A 350 -6.08 21.19 -4.84
C GLN A 350 -5.76 20.06 -3.84
N ALA A 351 -4.87 19.11 -4.15
CA ALA A 351 -4.62 17.94 -3.30
C ALA A 351 -4.17 18.29 -1.87
N ALA A 352 -3.45 19.40 -1.68
CA ALA A 352 -3.04 19.90 -0.37
C ALA A 352 -4.20 20.40 0.50
N THR A 353 -5.39 20.53 -0.08
CA THR A 353 -6.60 21.04 0.58
C THR A 353 -7.80 20.11 0.46
N ASP A 354 -7.80 19.17 -0.49
CA ASP A 354 -8.88 18.19 -0.70
C ASP A 354 -8.93 17.21 0.49
N TYR A 355 -10.06 17.17 1.19
CA TYR A 355 -10.25 16.27 2.33
C TYR A 355 -10.14 14.80 1.92
N ALA A 356 -10.58 14.41 0.71
CA ALA A 356 -10.43 13.04 0.26
C ALA A 356 -8.96 12.60 0.21
N ASN A 357 -8.05 13.52 -0.14
CA ASN A 357 -6.62 13.27 -0.15
C ASN A 357 -5.97 13.44 1.22
N LEU A 358 -6.32 14.49 1.96
CA LEU A 358 -5.76 14.77 3.29
C LEU A 358 -6.01 13.62 4.27
N PHE A 359 -7.18 12.97 4.16
CA PHE A 359 -7.53 11.85 5.03
C PHE A 359 -6.81 10.52 4.68
N ARG A 360 -5.95 10.47 3.66
CA ARG A 360 -5.19 9.24 3.35
C ARG A 360 -4.17 8.88 4.43
N LYS A 361 -3.60 9.87 5.11
CA LYS A 361 -2.60 9.69 6.18
C LYS A 361 -2.99 10.51 7.40
N VAL A 362 -3.64 9.88 8.37
CA VAL A 362 -4.35 10.56 9.48
C VAL A 362 -3.80 10.15 10.84
N LEU A 363 -3.68 11.13 11.73
CA LEU A 363 -3.56 10.93 13.16
C LEU A 363 -4.94 11.18 13.78
N TYR A 364 -5.62 10.14 14.24
CA TYR A 364 -6.79 10.30 15.09
C TYR A 364 -6.34 10.42 16.55
N TRP A 365 -6.59 11.58 17.15
CA TRP A 365 -6.19 11.88 18.52
C TRP A 365 -7.40 12.25 19.36
N SER A 366 -7.83 11.36 20.25
CA SER A 366 -9.10 11.50 20.96
C SER A 366 -8.95 11.28 22.45
N ASN A 367 -9.88 11.87 23.22
CA ASN A 367 -10.09 11.57 24.62
C ASN A 367 -11.52 11.09 24.92
N ALA A 368 -12.22 10.58 23.90
CA ALA A 368 -13.48 9.88 24.06
C ALA A 368 -13.26 8.56 24.83
N GLU A 369 -14.25 8.20 25.64
CA GLU A 369 -14.30 6.91 26.33
C GLU A 369 -14.36 5.76 25.32
N ASP A 370 -15.28 5.84 24.35
CA ASP A 370 -15.29 4.98 23.18
C ASP A 370 -14.52 5.63 22.02
N PHE A 371 -13.22 5.36 21.98
CA PHE A 371 -12.33 5.86 20.92
C PHE A 371 -12.78 5.41 19.52
N ARG A 372 -13.24 4.16 19.38
CA ARG A 372 -13.61 3.61 18.06
C ARG A 372 -14.88 4.27 17.54
N ALA A 373 -15.89 4.43 18.39
CA ALA A 373 -17.11 5.13 18.02
C ALA A 373 -16.84 6.59 17.62
N ALA A 374 -15.85 7.25 18.23
CA ALA A 374 -15.50 8.63 17.89
C ALA A 374 -14.89 8.77 16.48
N ILE A 375 -14.04 7.83 16.06
CA ILE A 375 -13.34 7.91 14.76
C ILE A 375 -14.13 7.31 13.60
N LEU A 376 -15.05 6.38 13.89
CA LEU A 376 -15.82 5.64 12.88
C LEU A 376 -16.49 6.54 11.83
N PRO A 377 -17.13 7.68 12.21
CA PRO A 377 -17.80 8.53 11.23
C PRO A 377 -16.86 9.14 10.18
N PHE A 378 -15.58 9.31 10.51
CA PHE A 378 -14.54 9.80 9.61
C PHE A 378 -13.98 8.66 8.76
N SER A 379 -13.63 7.51 9.36
CA SER A 379 -13.10 6.37 8.61
C SER A 379 -14.10 5.80 7.60
N ASP A 380 -15.40 5.88 7.88
CA ASP A 380 -16.45 5.42 6.96
C ASP A 380 -16.63 6.34 5.75
N ARG A 381 -16.27 7.62 5.89
CA ARG A 381 -16.46 8.64 4.84
C ARG A 381 -15.21 8.88 4.01
N PHE A 382 -14.05 8.78 4.63
CA PHE A 382 -12.78 9.08 4.00
C PHE A 382 -11.88 7.85 3.97
N LYS A 383 -11.32 7.54 2.80
CA LYS A 383 -10.35 6.46 2.63
C LYS A 383 -9.06 6.81 3.39
N SER A 384 -8.87 6.22 4.58
CA SER A 384 -7.65 6.36 5.37
C SER A 384 -6.72 5.18 5.13
N SER A 385 -5.72 5.35 4.25
CA SER A 385 -4.74 4.31 3.92
C SER A 385 -3.76 4.07 5.08
N PHE A 386 -3.39 5.12 5.79
CA PHE A 386 -2.47 5.06 6.93
C PHE A 386 -3.07 5.82 8.11
N THR A 387 -3.26 5.11 9.22
CA THR A 387 -3.88 5.67 10.41
C THR A 387 -2.98 5.47 11.62
N TYR A 388 -2.61 6.57 12.28
CA TYR A 388 -2.05 6.54 13.61
C TYR A 388 -3.16 6.93 14.61
N THR A 389 -3.28 6.22 15.73
CA THR A 389 -4.30 6.49 16.74
C THR A 389 -3.64 6.78 18.09
N SER A 390 -4.19 7.72 18.85
CA SER A 390 -3.71 8.03 20.19
C SER A 390 -4.82 8.47 21.12
N SER A 391 -4.79 7.97 22.35
CA SER A 391 -5.59 8.40 23.50
C SER A 391 -4.76 8.18 24.77
N PRO A 392 -4.81 9.07 25.78
CA PRO A 392 -5.59 10.31 25.84
C PRO A 392 -4.92 11.49 25.09
N ILE A 393 -5.62 12.63 24.99
CA ILE A 393 -5.05 13.86 24.42
C ILE A 393 -3.99 14.50 25.33
N LEU A 394 -4.30 14.64 26.62
CA LEU A 394 -3.39 15.29 27.55
C LEU A 394 -2.11 14.46 27.73
N ASN A 395 -0.96 15.13 27.73
CA ASN A 395 0.37 14.56 27.99
C ASN A 395 0.83 13.45 27.01
N SER A 396 0.22 13.34 25.82
CA SER A 396 0.72 12.42 24.78
C SER A 396 1.83 13.09 23.96
N ALA A 397 3.09 12.96 24.41
CA ALA A 397 4.25 13.53 23.73
C ALA A 397 4.43 12.98 22.30
N LYS A 398 4.16 11.68 22.09
CA LYS A 398 4.27 11.05 20.77
C LYS A 398 3.22 11.59 19.79
N ALA A 399 1.95 11.68 20.20
CA ALA A 399 0.91 12.24 19.33
C ALA A 399 1.12 13.73 19.06
N LEU A 400 1.62 14.48 20.05
CA LEU A 400 1.98 15.88 19.84
C LEU A 400 3.09 16.03 18.80
N SER A 401 4.17 15.25 18.91
CA SER A 401 5.26 15.23 17.94
C SER A 401 4.75 14.90 16.53
N GLN A 402 3.91 13.87 16.40
CA GLN A 402 3.29 13.48 15.14
C GLN A 402 2.41 14.58 14.54
N ALA A 403 1.57 15.23 15.37
CA ALA A 403 0.72 16.34 14.94
C ALA A 403 1.52 17.58 14.50
N GLN A 404 2.72 17.77 15.06
CA GLN A 404 3.63 18.85 14.69
C GLN A 404 4.51 18.50 13.47
N GLY A 405 4.73 17.22 13.15
CA GLY A 405 5.64 16.81 12.07
C GLY A 405 5.14 17.09 10.65
N GLY A 406 3.83 17.34 10.46
CA GLY A 406 3.23 17.59 9.14
C GLY A 406 3.19 16.38 8.21
N GLU A 407 3.45 15.18 8.75
CA GLU A 407 3.37 13.91 8.02
C GLU A 407 1.94 13.35 7.99
N PHE A 408 1.20 13.55 9.09
CA PHE A 408 -0.19 13.13 9.24
C PHE A 408 -1.11 14.34 9.29
N LEU A 409 -2.32 14.21 8.75
CA LEU A 409 -3.44 15.11 9.08
C LEU A 409 -3.87 14.84 10.53
N PRO A 410 -3.73 15.79 11.46
CA PRO A 410 -4.24 15.62 12.81
C PRO A 410 -5.75 15.84 12.81
N VAL A 411 -6.50 14.79 13.15
CA VAL A 411 -7.94 14.83 13.41
C VAL A 411 -8.14 14.64 14.91
N ILE A 412 -8.30 15.76 15.60
CA ILE A 412 -8.35 15.82 17.06
C ILE A 412 -9.81 15.85 17.52
N LEU A 413 -10.21 14.86 18.31
CA LEU A 413 -11.59 14.65 18.74
C LEU A 413 -11.71 14.81 20.26
N VAL A 414 -12.23 15.94 20.70
CA VAL A 414 -12.39 16.28 22.12
C VAL A 414 -13.81 15.96 22.56
N ALA A 415 -13.96 14.89 23.34
CA ALA A 415 -15.24 14.44 23.90
C ALA A 415 -15.36 14.67 25.42
N GLN A 416 -14.24 14.91 26.11
CA GLN A 416 -14.21 15.11 27.56
C GLN A 416 -13.16 16.16 27.96
N LYS A 417 -13.22 16.64 29.20
CA LYS A 417 -12.24 17.58 29.78
C LYS A 417 -11.96 18.78 28.86
N HIS A 418 -13.01 19.29 28.19
CA HIS A 418 -12.92 20.24 27.07
C HIS A 418 -11.99 21.41 27.35
N GLU A 419 -12.17 22.09 28.48
CA GLU A 419 -11.38 23.25 28.84
C GLU A 419 -9.88 22.93 28.99
N ALA A 420 -9.53 21.88 29.73
CA ALA A 420 -8.14 21.46 29.90
C ALA A 420 -7.51 21.01 28.58
N THR A 421 -8.23 20.23 27.78
CA THR A 421 -7.78 19.74 26.48
C THR A 421 -7.56 20.87 25.49
N LEU A 422 -8.51 21.79 25.33
CA LEU A 422 -8.38 22.92 24.41
C LEU A 422 -7.26 23.88 24.84
N ARG A 423 -7.05 24.10 26.15
CA ARG A 423 -5.88 24.86 26.63
C ARG A 423 -4.57 24.18 26.26
N TYR A 424 -4.46 22.87 26.49
CA TYR A 424 -3.28 22.09 26.12
C TYR A 424 -3.00 22.16 24.61
N LEU A 425 -4.02 21.98 23.78
CA LEU A 425 -3.88 22.05 22.32
C LEU A 425 -3.47 23.45 21.86
N ARG A 426 -4.06 24.53 22.39
CA ARG A 426 -3.65 25.91 22.06
C ARG A 426 -2.22 26.23 22.46
N LYS A 427 -1.76 25.71 23.61
CA LYS A 427 -0.38 25.90 24.08
C LYS A 427 0.62 25.25 23.11
N ASN A 428 0.31 24.01 22.69
CA ASN A 428 1.27 23.16 22.00
C ASN A 428 1.15 23.17 20.47
N LEU A 429 -0.01 23.51 19.89
CA LEU A 429 -0.22 23.52 18.44
C LEU A 429 -0.32 24.96 17.92
N PRO A 430 0.67 25.45 17.14
CA PRO A 430 0.70 26.83 16.66
C PRO A 430 -0.56 27.26 15.89
N ALA A 431 -1.14 26.34 15.10
CA ALA A 431 -2.36 26.56 14.31
C ALA A 431 -3.57 27.02 15.15
N LEU A 432 -3.59 26.66 16.44
CA LEU A 432 -4.73 26.90 17.33
C LEU A 432 -4.53 28.13 18.25
N ARG A 433 -3.34 28.73 18.29
CA ARG A 433 -3.02 29.83 19.23
C ARG A 433 -3.96 31.03 19.08
N LYS A 434 -4.21 31.43 17.83
CA LYS A 434 -5.06 32.59 17.48
C LYS A 434 -6.56 32.26 17.43
N GLN A 435 -6.92 30.99 17.55
CA GLN A 435 -8.30 30.54 17.42
C GLN A 435 -9.05 30.74 18.74
N ARG A 436 -10.27 31.28 18.66
CA ARG A 436 -11.16 31.43 19.82
C ARG A 436 -11.91 30.13 20.06
N LEU A 437 -11.32 29.25 20.86
CA LEU A 437 -11.93 27.95 21.21
C LEU A 437 -12.81 28.09 22.46
N ARG A 438 -14.09 27.73 22.33
CA ARG A 438 -15.11 27.82 23.39
C ARG A 438 -15.38 26.43 23.97
N PRO A 439 -14.80 26.06 25.14
CA PRO A 439 -14.91 24.71 25.68
C PRO A 439 -16.36 24.29 25.97
N GLU A 440 -17.23 25.24 26.28
CA GLU A 440 -18.64 25.04 26.59
C GLU A 440 -19.54 24.80 25.36
N LYS A 441 -19.00 24.94 24.14
CA LYS A 441 -19.77 24.77 22.90
C LYS A 441 -19.21 23.66 22.05
N SER A 442 -20.10 23.03 21.27
CA SER A 442 -19.67 22.08 20.26
C SER A 442 -19.25 22.82 18.99
N PHE A 443 -18.13 22.40 18.42
CA PHE A 443 -17.65 22.98 17.17
C PHE A 443 -16.80 22.03 16.35
N LEU A 444 -16.77 22.30 15.05
CA LEU A 444 -15.74 21.82 14.12
C LEU A 444 -14.90 23.01 13.70
N LEU A 445 -13.59 22.84 13.76
CA LEU A 445 -12.58 23.74 13.21
C LEU A 445 -11.71 22.96 12.22
N SER A 446 -11.65 23.42 10.97
CA SER A 446 -10.65 22.98 10.00
C SER A 446 -9.82 24.19 9.58
N THR A 447 -8.50 24.14 9.79
CA THR A 447 -7.59 25.28 9.57
C THR A 447 -6.20 24.83 9.17
N THR A 448 -5.39 25.73 8.64
CA THR A 448 -3.98 25.48 8.31
C THR A 448 -3.05 26.01 9.40
N GLY A 449 -1.98 25.27 9.68
CA GLY A 449 -0.84 25.69 10.49
C GLY A 449 0.47 25.71 9.70
N PRO A 450 1.60 26.01 10.36
CA PRO A 450 2.92 26.04 9.70
C PRO A 450 3.29 24.73 8.99
N ASN A 451 2.82 23.60 9.52
CA ASN A 451 3.18 22.26 9.04
C ASN A 451 2.04 21.57 8.29
N GLY A 452 0.97 22.30 7.94
CA GLY A 452 -0.16 21.80 7.17
C GLY A 452 -1.51 21.91 7.88
N PRO A 453 -2.56 21.32 7.29
CA PRO A 453 -3.93 21.32 7.83
C PRO A 453 -4.07 20.62 9.18
N ILE A 454 -5.05 21.06 9.97
CA ILE A 454 -5.49 20.42 11.21
C ILE A 454 -7.01 20.49 11.34
N ILE A 455 -7.60 19.41 11.82
CA ILE A 455 -9.02 19.29 12.12
C ILE A 455 -9.20 19.10 13.62
N LEU A 456 -10.03 19.93 14.23
CA LEU A 456 -10.38 19.85 15.64
C LEU A 456 -11.90 19.83 15.78
N VAL A 457 -12.41 18.79 16.45
CA VAL A 457 -13.82 18.67 16.80
C VAL A 457 -13.95 18.67 18.31
N ASN A 458 -14.66 19.65 18.86
CA ASN A 458 -15.10 19.66 20.25
C ASN A 458 -16.57 19.24 20.27
N ALA A 459 -16.87 18.10 20.90
CA ALA A 459 -18.21 17.51 20.89
C ALA A 459 -18.68 17.18 22.30
N HIS A 460 -19.80 17.77 22.71
CA HIS A 460 -20.52 17.44 23.95
C HIS A 460 -21.52 16.29 23.76
N ASP A 461 -21.77 15.88 22.51
CA ASP A 461 -22.61 14.74 22.12
C ASP A 461 -21.90 13.93 21.01
N PRO A 462 -21.75 12.59 21.15
CA PRO A 462 -21.17 11.73 20.11
C PRO A 462 -21.73 11.92 18.70
N ALA A 463 -23.03 12.25 18.55
CA ALA A 463 -23.64 12.49 17.24
C ALA A 463 -23.00 13.66 16.47
N GLN A 464 -22.31 14.56 17.16
CA GLN A 464 -21.64 15.71 16.57
C GLN A 464 -20.36 15.34 15.83
N PHE A 465 -19.69 14.23 16.17
CA PHE A 465 -18.59 13.70 15.35
C PHE A 465 -19.09 13.29 13.96
N THR A 466 -20.25 12.64 13.89
CA THR A 466 -20.91 12.30 12.62
C THR A 466 -21.27 13.55 11.83
N ALA A 467 -21.86 14.56 12.48
CA ALA A 467 -22.19 15.82 11.83
C ALA A 467 -20.95 16.53 11.27
N ALA A 468 -19.84 16.53 12.02
CA ALA A 468 -18.58 17.11 11.57
C ALA A 468 -18.00 16.38 10.35
N ALA A 469 -17.98 15.04 10.37
CA ALA A 469 -17.49 14.25 9.24
C ALA A 469 -18.35 14.44 7.98
N VAL A 470 -19.69 14.52 8.13
CA VAL A 470 -20.61 14.86 7.03
C VAL A 470 -20.31 16.24 6.45
N LEU A 471 -20.09 17.24 7.32
CA LEU A 471 -19.83 18.60 6.88
C LEU A 471 -18.51 18.71 6.10
N LEU A 472 -17.44 18.07 6.57
CA LEU A 472 -16.17 18.02 5.85
C LEU A 472 -16.31 17.35 4.49
N ALA A 473 -17.03 16.22 4.40
CA ALA A 473 -17.25 15.52 3.15
C ALA A 473 -18.03 16.38 2.15
N LYS A 474 -19.04 17.12 2.63
CA LYS A 474 -19.82 18.06 1.81
C LYS A 474 -19.01 19.27 1.34
N GLN A 475 -18.11 19.78 2.17
CA GLN A 475 -17.25 20.92 1.83
C GLN A 475 -16.19 20.54 0.79
N SER A 476 -15.77 19.27 0.79
CA SER A 476 -14.77 18.66 -0.12
C SER A 476 -13.34 19.20 0.01
N HIS A 477 -13.16 20.50 0.24
CA HIS A 477 -11.85 21.15 0.33
C HIS A 477 -11.75 22.08 1.54
N LEU A 478 -10.54 22.19 2.10
CA LEU A 478 -10.16 23.22 3.05
C LEU A 478 -9.86 24.53 2.31
N ASP A 479 -10.42 25.65 2.77
CA ASP A 479 -9.98 26.98 2.36
C ASP A 479 -8.87 27.47 3.31
N PRO A 480 -7.62 27.67 2.83
CA PRO A 480 -6.53 28.15 3.68
C PRO A 480 -6.74 29.59 4.19
N ALA A 481 -7.55 30.40 3.49
CA ALA A 481 -7.84 31.78 3.87
C ALA A 481 -9.00 31.87 4.88
N HIS A 482 -9.95 30.94 4.82
CA HIS A 482 -11.13 30.92 5.68
C HIS A 482 -11.27 29.58 6.40
N SER A 483 -10.92 29.56 7.69
CA SER A 483 -11.13 28.37 8.52
C SER A 483 -12.61 27.97 8.49
N LEU A 484 -12.89 26.70 8.22
CA LEU A 484 -14.24 26.16 8.39
C LEU A 484 -14.56 26.14 9.88
N GLN A 485 -15.55 26.93 10.29
CA GLN A 485 -16.08 26.94 11.65
C GLN A 485 -17.56 26.59 11.62
N TRP A 486 -17.90 25.47 12.25
CA TRP A 486 -19.29 25.14 12.56
C TRP A 486 -19.49 25.24 14.05
N LEU A 487 -20.45 26.04 14.48
CA LEU A 487 -20.82 26.24 15.87
C LEU A 487 -22.27 25.79 16.05
N LYS A 488 -22.51 24.93 17.03
CA LYS A 488 -23.85 24.68 17.58
C LYS A 488 -23.94 25.20 19.01
#